data_AF-A0AA97I1T4-F1
#
_entry.id   AF-A0AA97I1T4-F1
#
_cell.length_a   1.000
_cell.length_b   1.000
_cell.length_c   1.000
_cell.angle_alpha   90.00
_cell.angle_beta   90.00
_cell.angle_gamma   90.00
#
_symmetry.space_group_name_H-M   'P 1'
#
loop_
_entity.id
_entity.type
_entity.pdbx_description
1 polymer ?
#
loop_
_entity_poly.entity_id
_entity_poly.type
_entity_poly.pdbx_seq_one_letter_code
_entity_poly.pdbx_strand_id
1 'polypeptide(L)'
;MALFATAMRYFILLCALFMLGWGLLGLLEYAGIVLLDLKNPDFLPATQLVHFIIIFASGAVYLIGYLTRWSGTPVAMAVIFGMLAMMCTIQTFDMMTNDGRYSAYGREIVMYIVLTIFLFRSQEMQDHFRIARG
;
A
#
# COMPACT_ATOMS: atom_id res chain seq x y z
N MET A 1 -18.94 17.40 -3.39
CA MET A 1 -17.53 17.18 -2.99
C MET A 1 -17.40 16.39 -1.69
N ALA A 2 -18.18 16.68 -0.63
CA ALA A 2 -18.11 15.95 0.64
C ALA A 2 -18.29 14.42 0.52
N LEU A 3 -19.28 13.94 -0.26
CA LEU A 3 -19.51 12.51 -0.46
C LEU A 3 -18.30 11.77 -1.06
N PHE A 4 -17.60 12.39 -2.02
CA PHE A 4 -16.42 11.81 -2.65
C PHE A 4 -15.26 11.69 -1.68
N ALA A 5 -14.98 12.73 -0.90
CA ALA A 5 -13.90 12.72 0.08
C ALA A 5 -14.14 11.65 1.17
N THR A 6 -15.38 11.56 1.66
CA THR A 6 -15.78 10.54 2.63
C THR A 6 -15.68 9.13 2.05
N ALA A 7 -16.14 8.92 0.81
CA ALA A 7 -15.99 7.63 0.13
C ALA A 7 -14.53 7.23 -0.03
N MET A 8 -13.67 8.17 -0.44
CA MET A 8 -12.24 7.94 -0.60
C MET A 8 -11.56 7.61 0.73
N ARG A 9 -11.94 8.28 1.83
CA ARG A 9 -11.44 7.93 3.16
C ARG A 9 -11.74 6.49 3.53
N TYR A 10 -12.99 6.06 3.39
CA TYR A 10 -13.39 4.68 3.67
C TYR A 10 -12.72 3.69 2.73
N PHE A 11 -12.54 4.07 1.47
CA PHE A 11 -11.79 3.26 0.51
C PHE A 11 -10.36 3.02 0.97
N ILE A 12 -9.63 4.06 1.38
CA ILE A 12 -8.24 3.90 1.87
C ILE A 12 -8.19 3.05 3.14
N LEU A 13 -9.15 3.21 4.06
CA LEU A 13 -9.25 2.37 5.25
C LEU A 13 -9.44 0.89 4.89
N LEU A 14 -10.31 0.61 3.93
CA LEU A 14 -10.52 -0.76 3.44
C LEU A 14 -9.26 -1.31 2.78
N CYS A 15 -8.60 -0.52 1.92
CA CYS A 15 -7.33 -0.90 1.31
C CYS A 15 -6.26 -1.17 2.38
N ALA A 16 -6.17 -0.36 3.43
CA ALA A 16 -5.19 -0.54 4.49
C ALA A 16 -5.44 -1.81 5.32
N LEU A 17 -6.71 -2.12 5.61
CA LEU A 17 -7.09 -3.39 6.25
C LEU A 17 -6.73 -4.59 5.38
N PHE A 18 -7.03 -4.49 4.08
CA PHE A 18 -6.66 -5.52 3.11
C PHE A 18 -5.14 -5.71 3.05
N MET A 19 -4.37 -4.63 2.91
CA MET A 19 -2.90 -4.68 2.87
C MET A 19 -2.32 -5.26 4.16
N LEU A 20 -2.84 -4.87 5.33
CA LEU A 20 -2.39 -5.42 6.60
C LEU A 20 -2.60 -6.94 6.66
N GLY A 21 -3.80 -7.41 6.30
CA GLY A 21 -4.13 -8.83 6.28
C GLY A 21 -3.30 -9.59 5.25
N TRP A 22 -3.20 -9.07 4.02
CA TRP A 22 -2.47 -9.71 2.93
C TRP A 22 -0.97 -9.81 3.21
N GLY A 23 -0.38 -8.73 3.72
CA GLY A 23 1.02 -8.72 4.14
C GLY A 23 1.28 -9.71 5.27
N LEU A 24 0.39 -9.76 6.27
CA LEU A 24 0.52 -10.70 7.39
C LEU A 24 0.46 -12.15 6.90
N LEU A 25 -0.50 -12.48 6.03
CA LEU A 25 -0.60 -13.82 5.45
C LEU A 25 0.69 -14.20 4.71
N GLY A 26 1.22 -13.31 3.86
CA GLY A 26 2.50 -13.54 3.20
C GLY A 26 3.66 -13.78 4.16
N LEU A 27 3.77 -12.97 5.23
CA LEU A 27 4.80 -13.15 6.26
C LEU A 27 4.66 -14.47 7.01
N LEU A 28 3.44 -14.90 7.33
CA LEU A 28 3.17 -16.20 7.96
C LEU A 28 3.62 -17.35 7.07
N GLU A 29 3.43 -17.27 5.75
CA GLU A 29 3.94 -18.28 4.83
C GLU A 29 5.47 -18.36 4.83
N TYR A 30 6.17 -17.24 5.00
CA TYR A 30 7.63 -17.23 5.18
C TYR A 30 8.07 -17.78 6.54
N ALA A 31 7.22 -17.72 7.56
CA ALA A 31 7.43 -18.39 8.84
C ALA A 31 7.05 -19.88 8.82
N GLY A 32 6.58 -20.41 7.67
CA GLY A 32 6.22 -21.82 7.49
C GLY A 32 4.74 -22.15 7.70
N ILE A 33 3.89 -21.16 7.93
CA ILE A 33 2.43 -21.33 8.10
C ILE A 33 1.75 -21.01 6.76
N VAL A 34 1.40 -22.06 6.00
CA VAL A 34 0.79 -21.90 4.67
C VAL A 34 -0.73 -21.94 4.78
N LEU A 35 -1.38 -20.85 4.33
CA LEU A 35 -2.84 -20.72 4.36
C LEU A 35 -3.45 -20.56 2.96
N LEU A 36 -2.81 -19.81 2.06
CA LEU A 36 -3.38 -19.46 0.74
C LEU A 36 -2.43 -19.68 -0.45
N ASP A 37 -1.18 -20.11 -0.21
CA ASP A 37 -0.14 -20.30 -1.23
C ASP A 37 0.14 -19.01 -2.02
N LEU A 38 0.49 -17.95 -1.28
CA LEU A 38 0.73 -16.59 -1.80
C LEU A 38 2.13 -16.42 -2.41
N LYS A 39 3.04 -17.37 -2.17
CA LYS A 39 4.39 -17.36 -2.75
C LYS A 39 4.31 -17.52 -4.28
N ASN A 40 5.07 -16.71 -5.00
CA ASN A 40 5.15 -16.83 -6.45
C ASN A 40 6.52 -17.47 -6.79
N PRO A 41 6.55 -18.63 -7.45
CA PRO A 41 7.80 -19.30 -7.79
C PRO A 41 8.69 -18.49 -8.75
N ASP A 42 8.11 -17.55 -9.51
CA ASP A 42 8.85 -16.70 -10.45
C ASP A 42 9.64 -15.59 -9.74
N PHE A 43 9.29 -15.28 -8.49
CA PHE A 43 9.95 -14.23 -7.72
C PHE A 43 11.10 -14.75 -6.89
N LEU A 44 12.19 -13.98 -6.84
CA LEU A 44 13.28 -14.26 -5.92
C LEU A 44 12.75 -14.22 -4.47
N PRO A 45 13.05 -15.24 -3.63
CA PRO A 45 12.47 -15.34 -2.30
C PRO A 45 12.71 -14.10 -1.41
N ALA A 46 13.88 -13.48 -1.51
CA ALA A 46 14.20 -12.28 -0.74
C ALA A 46 13.37 -11.07 -1.20
N THR A 47 13.24 -10.86 -2.51
CA THR A 47 12.44 -9.78 -3.10
C THR A 47 10.97 -9.92 -2.70
N GLN A 48 10.43 -11.13 -2.77
CA GLN A 48 9.04 -11.36 -2.37
C GLN A 48 8.82 -11.20 -0.85
N LEU A 49 9.78 -11.59 -0.01
CA LEU A 49 9.71 -11.32 1.43
C LEU A 49 9.66 -9.82 1.71
N VAL A 50 10.57 -9.06 1.11
CA VAL A 50 10.61 -7.59 1.25
C VAL A 50 9.28 -6.98 0.78
N HIS A 51 8.72 -7.48 -0.32
CA HIS A 51 7.41 -7.02 -0.80
C HIS A 51 6.30 -7.22 0.25
N PHE A 52 6.19 -8.40 0.85
CA PHE A 52 5.20 -8.65 1.91
C PHE A 52 5.42 -7.80 3.17
N ILE A 53 6.68 -7.53 3.55
CA ILE A 53 7.01 -6.61 4.65
C ILE A 53 6.47 -5.21 4.33
N ILE A 54 6.69 -4.71 3.12
CA ILE A 54 6.25 -3.37 2.74
C ILE A 54 4.72 -3.31 2.64
N ILE A 55 4.06 -4.35 2.11
CA ILE A 55 2.59 -4.45 2.12
C ILE A 55 2.07 -4.37 3.56
N PHE A 56 2.61 -5.20 4.47
CA PHE A 56 2.20 -5.20 5.87
C PHE A 56 2.41 -3.82 6.52
N ALA A 57 3.59 -3.23 6.30
CA ALA A 57 3.92 -1.89 6.79
C ALA A 57 2.94 -0.82 6.26
N SER A 58 2.53 -0.91 5.00
CA SER A 58 1.57 0.04 4.41
C SER A 58 0.22 0.03 5.14
N GLY A 59 -0.31 -1.16 5.44
CA GLY A 59 -1.55 -1.30 6.21
C GLY A 59 -1.37 -0.84 7.65
N ALA A 60 -0.30 -1.29 8.32
CA ALA A 60 -0.03 -0.98 9.72
C ALA A 60 0.18 0.52 9.95
N VAL A 61 1.08 1.15 9.18
CA VAL A 61 1.40 2.58 9.32
C VAL A 61 0.18 3.43 9.05
N TYR A 62 -0.60 3.13 8.00
CA TYR A 62 -1.82 3.89 7.73
C TYR A 62 -2.84 3.75 8.85
N LEU A 63 -3.15 2.53 9.30
CA LEU A 63 -4.18 2.30 10.32
C LEU A 63 -3.80 2.90 11.67
N ILE A 64 -2.56 2.67 12.12
CA ILE A 64 -2.05 3.26 13.37
C ILE A 64 -2.05 4.78 13.26
N GLY A 65 -1.54 5.32 12.16
CA GLY A 65 -1.50 6.75 11.90
C GLY A 65 -2.90 7.38 11.87
N TYR A 66 -3.86 6.70 11.24
CA TYR A 66 -5.25 7.12 11.16
C TYR A 66 -5.94 7.13 12.53
N LEU A 67 -5.75 6.08 13.34
CA LEU A 67 -6.33 5.99 14.70
C LEU A 67 -5.72 7.02 15.65
N THR A 68 -4.41 7.23 15.56
CA THR A 68 -3.67 8.18 16.42
C THR A 68 -3.71 9.62 15.90
N ARG A 69 -4.24 9.84 14.70
CA ARG A 69 -4.22 11.14 13.98
C ARG A 69 -2.80 11.69 13.83
N TRP A 70 -1.84 10.80 13.58
CA TRP A 70 -0.43 11.16 13.49
C TRP A 70 -0.16 12.01 12.24
N SER A 71 0.37 13.21 12.43
CA SER A 71 0.64 14.16 11.34
C SER A 71 1.71 13.71 10.35
N GLY A 72 2.56 12.76 10.74
CA GLY A 72 3.55 12.14 9.85
C GLY A 72 2.98 11.10 8.88
N THR A 73 1.74 10.65 9.08
CA THR A 73 1.13 9.56 8.29
C THR A 73 1.17 9.81 6.77
N PRO A 74 0.79 10.99 6.24
CA PRO A 74 0.82 11.24 4.80
C PRO A 74 2.23 11.10 4.19
N VAL A 75 3.25 11.60 4.90
CA VAL A 75 4.65 11.51 4.45
C VAL A 75 5.14 10.06 4.49
N ALA A 76 4.89 9.36 5.61
CA ALA A 76 5.25 7.95 5.75
C ALA A 76 4.60 7.10 4.66
N MET A 77 3.32 7.34 4.37
CA MET A 77 2.61 6.62 3.32
C MET A 77 3.13 6.93 1.93
N ALA A 78 3.50 8.18 1.62
CA ALA A 78 4.12 8.51 0.33
C ALA A 78 5.45 7.76 0.13
N VAL A 79 6.27 7.64 1.18
CA VAL A 79 7.51 6.86 1.14
C VAL A 79 7.21 5.37 0.92
N ILE A 80 6.25 4.81 1.66
CA ILE A 80 5.86 3.40 1.52
C ILE A 80 5.27 3.11 0.13
N PHE A 81 4.44 4.00 -0.41
CA PHE A 81 3.93 3.88 -1.77
C PHE A 81 5.05 3.96 -2.82
N GLY A 82 6.08 4.79 -2.61
CA GLY A 82 7.28 4.78 -3.44
C GLY A 82 8.04 3.46 -3.38
N MET A 83 8.16 2.86 -2.19
CA MET A 83 8.77 1.53 -2.02
C MET A 83 7.95 0.42 -2.70
N LEU A 84 6.62 0.43 -2.54
CA LEU A 84 5.73 -0.51 -3.24
C LEU A 84 5.84 -0.37 -4.75
N ALA A 85 5.80 0.86 -5.27
CA ALA A 85 5.97 1.13 -6.69
C ALA A 85 7.30 0.57 -7.23
N MET A 86 8.40 0.76 -6.50
CA MET A 86 9.70 0.20 -6.86
C MET A 86 9.68 -1.33 -6.87
N MET A 87 9.13 -1.96 -5.83
CA MET A 87 9.03 -3.42 -5.75
C MET A 87 8.16 -4.00 -6.87
N CYS A 88 7.00 -3.40 -7.15
CA CYS A 88 6.13 -3.81 -8.24
C CYS A 88 6.83 -3.64 -9.60
N THR A 89 7.67 -2.61 -9.77
CA THR A 89 8.45 -2.39 -10.99
C THR A 89 9.47 -3.51 -11.19
N ILE A 90 10.29 -3.79 -10.18
CA ILE A 90 11.30 -4.86 -10.23
C ILE A 90 10.63 -6.21 -10.55
N GLN A 91 9.56 -6.55 -9.83
CA GLN A 91 8.85 -7.81 -10.04
C GLN A 91 8.21 -7.92 -11.43
N THR A 92 7.65 -6.82 -11.95
CA THR A 92 6.96 -6.83 -13.25
C THR A 92 7.92 -6.86 -14.43
N PHE A 93 9.01 -6.08 -14.38
CA PHE A 93 9.90 -5.92 -15.52
C PHE A 93 11.10 -6.87 -15.48
N ASP A 94 11.63 -7.22 -14.31
CA ASP A 94 12.84 -8.05 -14.21
C ASP A 94 12.52 -9.54 -14.05
N MET A 95 11.33 -9.88 -13.52
CA MET A 95 11.00 -11.27 -13.14
C MET A 95 9.82 -11.85 -13.92
N MET A 96 9.01 -11.05 -14.61
CA MET A 96 7.79 -11.52 -15.25
C MET A 96 7.75 -11.30 -16.76
N THR A 97 7.13 -12.27 -17.46
CA THR A 97 7.03 -12.32 -18.92
C THR A 97 5.59 -12.31 -19.44
N ASN A 98 4.59 -12.08 -18.59
CA ASN A 98 3.17 -12.13 -18.96
C ASN A 98 2.53 -10.74 -19.16
N ASP A 99 2.00 -10.50 -20.36
CA ASP A 99 1.38 -9.24 -20.79
C ASP A 99 0.26 -8.72 -19.87
N GLY A 100 -0.55 -9.61 -19.27
CA GLY A 100 -1.67 -9.22 -18.42
C GLY A 100 -1.24 -8.47 -17.15
N ARG A 101 0.00 -8.67 -16.71
CA ARG A 101 0.53 -8.12 -15.45
C ARG A 101 1.02 -6.67 -15.58
N TYR A 102 1.37 -6.20 -16.79
CA TYR A 102 1.65 -4.78 -17.02
C TYR A 102 0.42 -3.91 -16.77
N SER A 103 -0.78 -4.41 -17.09
CA SER A 103 -2.02 -3.69 -16.81
C SER A 103 -2.31 -3.57 -15.31
N ALA A 104 -1.98 -4.61 -14.54
CA ALA A 104 -2.13 -4.62 -13.09
C ALA A 104 -1.17 -3.64 -12.43
N TYR A 105 0.11 -3.70 -12.83
CA TYR A 105 1.12 -2.73 -12.44
C TYR A 105 0.68 -1.28 -12.70
N GLY A 106 0.18 -0.99 -13.92
CA GLY A 106 -0.30 0.35 -14.24
C GLY A 106 -1.42 0.85 -13.31
N ARG A 107 -2.36 -0.04 -12.93
CA ARG A 107 -3.42 0.30 -11.97
C ARG A 107 -2.87 0.56 -10.57
N GLU A 108 -1.90 -0.23 -10.12
CA GLU A 108 -1.26 -0.04 -8.81
C GLU A 108 -0.53 1.31 -8.73
N ILE A 109 0.27 1.66 -9.74
CA ILE A 109 0.99 2.94 -9.79
C ILE A 109 0.03 4.12 -9.78
N VAL A 110 -1.02 4.08 -10.60
CA VAL A 110 -2.04 5.13 -10.63
C VAL A 110 -2.73 5.25 -9.27
N MET A 111 -3.06 4.13 -8.63
CA MET A 111 -3.65 4.14 -7.29
C MET A 111 -2.72 4.80 -6.27
N TYR A 112 -1.45 4.43 -6.23
CA TYR A 112 -0.47 5.01 -5.31
C TYR A 112 -0.35 6.54 -5.48
N ILE A 113 -0.31 7.03 -6.73
CA ILE A 113 -0.28 8.46 -7.03
C ILE A 113 -1.56 9.15 -6.55
N VAL A 114 -2.73 8.61 -6.90
CA VAL A 114 -4.03 9.19 -6.53
C VAL A 114 -4.20 9.25 -5.01
N LEU A 115 -3.86 8.17 -4.31
CA LEU A 115 -3.92 8.11 -2.85
C LEU A 115 -2.95 9.11 -2.21
N THR A 116 -1.73 9.22 -2.74
CA THR A 116 -0.75 10.21 -2.25
C THR A 116 -1.29 11.63 -2.41
N ILE A 117 -1.80 11.98 -3.60
CA ILE A 117 -2.40 13.30 -3.85
C ILE A 117 -3.56 13.54 -2.88
N PHE A 118 -4.44 12.55 -2.70
CA PHE A 118 -5.58 12.69 -1.79
C PHE A 118 -5.15 12.93 -0.33
N LEU A 119 -4.15 12.20 0.17
CA LEU A 119 -3.64 12.36 1.54
C LEU A 119 -3.12 13.78 1.80
N PHE A 120 -2.47 14.40 0.81
CA PHE A 120 -1.88 15.73 0.97
C PHE A 120 -2.83 16.88 0.60
N ARG A 121 -3.75 16.69 -0.35
CA ARG A 121 -4.57 17.79 -0.91
C ARG A 121 -6.00 17.81 -0.39
N SER A 122 -6.50 16.72 0.18
CA SER A 122 -7.87 16.69 0.71
C SER A 122 -7.94 17.44 2.04
N GLN A 123 -8.87 18.40 2.14
CA GLN A 123 -9.18 19.10 3.40
C GLN A 123 -9.52 18.10 4.51
N GLU A 124 -10.26 17.03 4.19
CA GLU A 124 -10.65 16.01 5.15
C GLU A 124 -9.43 15.29 5.75
N MET A 125 -8.42 14.97 4.94
CA MET A 125 -7.20 14.32 5.42
C MET A 125 -6.29 15.31 6.15
N GLN A 126 -6.18 16.54 5.66
CA GLN A 126 -5.40 17.59 6.33
C GLN A 126 -5.95 17.88 7.73
N ASP A 127 -7.27 18.02 7.86
CA ASP A 127 -7.92 18.27 9.15
C ASP A 127 -7.79 17.05 10.08
N HIS A 128 -7.97 15.83 9.56
CA HIS A 128 -7.85 14.60 10.37
C HIS A 128 -6.42 14.38 10.90
N PHE A 129 -5.41 14.52 10.03
CA PHE A 129 -3.99 14.35 10.37
C PHE A 129 -3.34 15.62 10.92
N ARG A 130 -4.10 16.71 11.13
CA ARG A 130 -3.61 17.99 11.69
C ARG A 130 -2.41 18.56 10.92
N ILE A 131 -2.45 18.43 9.59
CA ILE A 131 -1.43 19.00 8.70
C ILE A 131 -1.65 20.51 8.65
N ALA A 132 -0.60 21.29 8.89
CA ALA A 132 -0.68 22.75 8.73
C ALA A 132 -1.06 23.09 7.29
N ARG A 133 -2.08 23.94 7.10
CA ARG A 133 -2.48 24.42 5.78
C ARG A 133 -1.40 25.40 5.30
N GLY A 134 -0.66 25.01 4.27
CA GLY A 134 0.22 25.90 3.51
C GLY A 134 -0.55 26.69 2.46
#